data_AF-A0A0G0AVW6-F1
#
_entry.id   AF-A0A0G0AVW6-F1
#
_cell.length_a   1.000
_cell.length_b   1.000
_cell.length_c   1.000
_cell.angle_alpha   90.00
_cell.angle_beta   90.00
_cell.angle_gamma   90.00
#
_symmetry.space_group_name_H-M   'P 1'
#
loop_
_entity.id
_entity.type
_entity.pdbx_description
1 polymer ?
#
loop_
_entity_poly.entity_id
_entity_poly.type
_entity_poly.pdbx_seq_one_letter_code
_entity_poly.pdbx_strand_id
1 'polypeptide(L)'
;MLSKSISESAKETTKWLKELNWKKILLVGLIYTVFTTVIRQLEVVLTMKYYQMSQYFGVWSKLMMPNAGPPPPSFMIMSLVFTLYSGISLAVVYYYIRNLLPKLFWKRVFFFADLMIAASFIFFTLPCYLLFNLPPQLLLSWFISGFIILVLTSLALVKIIN
;
A
#
# COMPACT_ATOMS: atom_id res chain seq x y z
N MET A 1 -16.13 22.62 32.31
CA MET A 1 -15.02 23.26 31.56
C MET A 1 -14.21 22.24 30.77
N LEU A 2 -13.76 21.13 31.38
CA LEU A 2 -13.05 20.03 30.68
C LEU A 2 -13.81 19.39 29.51
N SER A 3 -15.13 19.15 29.63
CA SER A 3 -15.89 18.53 28.52
C SER A 3 -15.98 19.43 27.28
N LYS A 4 -15.94 20.76 27.49
CA LYS A 4 -16.02 21.75 26.41
C LYS A 4 -14.70 21.83 25.64
N SER A 5 -13.56 21.84 26.35
CA SER A 5 -12.23 21.86 25.73
C SER A 5 -11.90 20.55 24.99
N ILE A 6 -12.35 19.40 25.51
CA ILE A 6 -12.24 18.11 24.79
C ILE A 6 -13.08 18.14 23.51
N SER A 7 -14.30 18.69 23.55
CA SER A 7 -15.16 18.78 22.36
C SER A 7 -14.61 19.74 21.31
N GLU A 8 -13.96 20.83 21.72
CA GLU A 8 -13.34 21.81 20.82
C GLU A 8 -12.09 21.24 20.16
N SER A 9 -11.23 20.56 20.93
CA SER A 9 -10.07 19.83 20.39
C SER A 9 -10.47 18.70 19.42
N ALA A 10 -11.56 17.98 19.69
CA ALA A 10 -12.08 16.95 18.80
C ALA A 10 -12.66 17.53 17.48
N LYS A 11 -13.27 18.72 17.54
CA LYS A 11 -13.76 19.42 16.34
C LYS A 11 -12.62 19.92 15.46
N GLU A 12 -11.52 20.36 16.07
CA GLU A 12 -10.35 20.85 15.35
C GLU A 12 -9.56 19.71 14.68
N THR A 13 -9.40 18.58 15.37
CA THR A 13 -8.70 17.39 14.84
C THR A 13 -9.42 16.69 13.69
N THR A 14 -10.73 16.94 13.48
CA THR A 14 -11.51 16.33 12.38
C THR A 14 -11.80 17.28 11.22
N LYS A 15 -11.42 18.56 11.33
CA LYS A 15 -11.69 19.57 10.30
C LYS A 15 -11.12 19.19 8.92
N TRP A 16 -9.91 18.64 8.89
CA TRP A 16 -9.24 18.24 7.65
C TRP A 16 -9.99 17.16 6.86
N LEU A 17 -10.77 16.29 7.54
CA LEU A 17 -11.58 15.26 6.86
C LEU A 17 -12.67 15.89 5.98
N LYS A 18 -13.21 17.04 6.40
CA LYS A 18 -14.24 17.76 5.63
C LYS A 18 -13.66 18.49 4.42
N GLU A 19 -12.36 18.75 4.42
CA GLU A 19 -11.64 19.42 3.33
C GLU A 19 -11.15 18.44 2.26
N LEU A 20 -11.28 17.12 2.49
CA LEU A 20 -10.90 16.10 1.54
C LEU A 20 -11.68 16.22 0.23
N ASN A 21 -10.94 16.34 -0.86
CA ASN A 21 -11.52 16.18 -2.19
C ASN A 21 -11.66 14.68 -2.50
N TRP A 22 -12.78 14.09 -2.11
CA TRP A 22 -13.05 12.65 -2.28
C TRP A 22 -12.92 12.17 -3.72
N LYS A 23 -13.22 13.00 -4.72
CA LYS A 23 -13.02 12.63 -6.14
C LYS A 23 -11.55 12.38 -6.45
N LYS A 24 -10.65 13.26 -5.99
CA LYS A 24 -9.19 13.11 -6.14
C LYS A 24 -8.68 11.90 -5.37
N ILE A 25 -9.17 11.67 -4.15
CA ILE A 25 -8.80 10.51 -3.31
C ILE A 25 -9.18 9.19 -3.99
N LEU A 26 -10.42 9.08 -4.47
CA LEU A 26 -10.90 7.89 -5.18
C LEU A 26 -10.14 7.66 -6.49
N LEU A 27 -9.85 8.72 -7.25
CA LEU A 27 -9.06 8.62 -8.48
C LEU A 27 -7.66 8.06 -8.22
N VAL A 28 -6.97 8.53 -7.17
CA VAL A 28 -5.67 7.97 -6.81
C VAL A 28 -5.79 6.50 -6.38
N GLY A 29 -6.83 6.14 -5.61
CA GLY A 29 -7.08 4.75 -5.22
C GLY A 29 -7.23 3.82 -6.44
N LEU A 30 -7.94 4.26 -7.47
CA LEU A 30 -8.06 3.52 -8.74
C LEU A 30 -6.71 3.40 -9.47
N ILE A 31 -5.96 4.50 -9.58
CA ILE A 31 -4.63 4.49 -10.22
C ILE A 31 -3.67 3.55 -9.47
N TYR A 32 -3.66 3.60 -8.15
CA TYR A 32 -2.88 2.70 -7.30
C TYR A 32 -3.25 1.23 -7.56
N THR A 33 -4.55 0.95 -7.70
CA THR A 33 -5.05 -0.40 -8.01
C THR A 33 -4.50 -0.88 -9.33
N VAL A 34 -4.56 -0.05 -10.38
CA VAL A 34 -4.01 -0.38 -11.70
C VAL A 34 -2.51 -0.65 -11.63
N PHE A 35 -1.73 0.25 -11.03
CA PHE A 35 -0.27 0.07 -10.90
C PHE A 35 0.06 -1.22 -10.15
N THR A 36 -0.59 -1.45 -9.02
CA THR A 36 -0.36 -2.63 -8.19
C THR A 36 -0.71 -3.90 -8.95
N THR A 37 -1.89 -3.96 -9.59
CA THR A 37 -2.30 -5.14 -10.36
C THR A 37 -1.31 -5.45 -11.48
N VAL A 38 -0.96 -4.47 -12.32
CA VAL A 38 -0.06 -4.71 -13.45
C VAL A 38 1.32 -5.16 -12.98
N ILE A 39 1.92 -4.44 -12.03
CA ILE A 39 3.28 -4.74 -11.56
C ILE A 39 3.32 -6.07 -10.82
N ARG A 40 2.32 -6.38 -10.00
CA ARG A 40 2.26 -7.66 -9.29
C ARG A 40 2.02 -8.84 -10.22
N GLN A 41 1.25 -8.68 -11.30
CA GLN A 41 1.09 -9.76 -12.28
C GLN A 41 2.40 -10.06 -13.02
N LEU A 42 3.16 -9.03 -13.39
CA LEU A 42 4.50 -9.22 -13.97
C LEU A 42 5.45 -9.90 -12.98
N GLU A 43 5.40 -9.50 -11.71
CA GLU A 43 6.21 -10.07 -10.65
C GLU A 43 5.90 -11.56 -10.41
N VAL A 44 4.61 -11.91 -10.33
CA VAL A 44 4.13 -13.29 -10.12
C VAL A 44 4.58 -14.22 -11.24
N VAL A 45 4.66 -13.76 -12.49
CA VAL A 45 5.21 -14.58 -13.59
C VAL A 45 6.66 -14.97 -13.31
N LEU A 46 7.46 -14.07 -12.73
CA LEU A 46 8.88 -14.32 -12.42
C LEU A 46 9.05 -15.17 -11.15
N THR A 47 8.09 -15.13 -10.23
CA THR A 47 8.16 -15.79 -8.93
C THR A 47 7.25 -17.01 -8.77
N MET A 48 6.51 -17.39 -9.82
CA MET A 48 5.52 -18.48 -9.81
C MET A 48 6.05 -19.78 -9.19
N LYS A 49 7.32 -20.12 -9.47
CA LYS A 49 7.98 -21.31 -8.91
C LYS A 49 7.90 -21.39 -7.39
N TYR A 50 7.99 -20.27 -6.68
CA TYR A 50 7.95 -20.26 -5.21
C TYR A 50 6.54 -20.55 -4.68
N TYR A 51 5.50 -20.12 -5.39
CA TYR A 51 4.12 -20.38 -5.01
C TYR A 51 3.69 -21.84 -5.22
N GLN A 52 4.46 -22.61 -5.98
CA GLN A 52 4.20 -24.02 -6.27
C GLN A 52 4.96 -24.98 -5.34
N MET A 53 5.91 -24.49 -4.55
CA MET A 53 6.69 -25.33 -3.63
C MET A 53 5.89 -25.64 -2.37
N SER A 54 5.63 -26.92 -2.12
CA SER A 54 4.82 -27.41 -0.99
C SER A 54 5.33 -26.96 0.38
N GLN A 55 6.64 -26.78 0.53
CA GLN A 55 7.26 -26.30 1.77
C GLN A 55 6.81 -24.90 2.20
N TYR A 56 6.24 -24.09 1.29
CA TYR A 56 5.73 -22.76 1.61
C TYR A 56 4.21 -22.71 1.76
N PHE A 57 3.48 -23.82 1.58
CA PHE A 57 2.00 -23.76 1.63
C PHE A 57 1.45 -23.33 2.99
N GLY A 58 2.20 -23.57 4.07
CA GLY A 58 1.83 -23.14 5.41
C GLY A 58 1.95 -21.64 5.68
N VAL A 59 2.66 -20.87 4.83
CA VAL A 59 2.83 -19.41 5.03
C VAL A 59 1.81 -18.58 4.27
N TRP A 60 1.10 -19.19 3.31
CA TRP A 60 0.09 -18.50 2.52
C TRP A 60 -1.21 -18.36 3.30
N SER A 61 -1.91 -17.24 3.09
CA SER A 61 -3.22 -17.05 3.71
C SER A 61 -4.22 -18.10 3.20
N LYS A 62 -5.12 -18.54 4.07
CA LYS A 62 -6.25 -19.43 3.67
C LYS A 62 -7.18 -18.78 2.63
N LEU A 63 -7.16 -17.44 2.52
CA LEU A 63 -7.88 -16.71 1.47
C LEU A 63 -7.23 -16.93 0.10
N MET A 64 -5.89 -16.97 0.06
CA MET A 64 -5.12 -17.18 -1.17
C MET A 64 -5.08 -18.66 -1.56
N MET A 65 -4.85 -19.56 -0.60
CA MET A 65 -4.75 -21.00 -0.82
C MET A 65 -5.59 -21.74 0.23
N PRO A 66 -6.92 -21.81 0.05
CA PRO A 66 -7.80 -22.56 0.95
C PRO A 66 -7.54 -24.07 0.86
N ASN A 67 -7.14 -24.55 -0.32
CA ASN A 67 -6.66 -25.89 -0.60
C ASN A 67 -5.32 -25.79 -1.35
N ALA A 68 -4.52 -26.85 -1.34
CA ALA A 68 -3.31 -26.93 -2.16
C ALA A 68 -3.69 -26.84 -3.64
N GLY A 69 -3.29 -25.76 -4.32
CA GLY A 69 -3.67 -25.50 -5.70
C GLY A 69 -3.72 -24.00 -6.03
N PRO A 70 -4.19 -23.64 -7.24
CA PRO A 70 -4.27 -22.24 -7.66
C PRO A 70 -5.28 -21.46 -6.79
N PRO A 71 -5.07 -20.14 -6.59
CA PRO A 71 -6.02 -19.31 -5.88
C PRO A 71 -7.40 -19.29 -6.56
N PRO A 72 -8.50 -19.32 -5.79
CA PRO A 72 -9.84 -19.22 -6.35
C PRO A 72 -10.08 -17.81 -6.96
N PRO A 73 -10.98 -17.66 -7.94
CA PRO A 73 -11.31 -16.34 -8.51
C PRO A 73 -11.77 -15.30 -7.47
N SER A 74 -12.40 -15.75 -6.38
CA SER A 74 -12.79 -14.89 -5.26
C SER A 74 -11.61 -14.18 -4.62
N PHE A 75 -10.42 -14.78 -4.61
CA PHE A 75 -9.19 -14.15 -4.11
C PHE A 75 -8.82 -12.92 -4.93
N MET A 76 -8.97 -12.96 -6.26
CA MET A 76 -8.68 -11.82 -7.13
C MET A 76 -9.60 -10.64 -6.82
N ILE A 77 -10.90 -10.89 -6.63
CA ILE A 77 -11.87 -9.84 -6.27
C ILE A 77 -11.49 -9.21 -4.93
N MET A 78 -11.21 -10.03 -3.92
CA MET A 78 -10.79 -9.54 -2.60
C MET A 78 -9.47 -8.75 -2.68
N SER A 79 -8.51 -9.23 -3.46
CA SER A 79 -7.23 -8.55 -3.68
C SER A 79 -7.43 -7.16 -4.30
N LEU A 80 -8.29 -7.03 -5.31
CA LEU A 80 -8.62 -5.73 -5.91
C LEU A 80 -9.29 -4.78 -4.91
N VAL A 81 -10.22 -5.28 -4.11
CA VAL A 81 -10.92 -4.48 -3.08
C VAL A 81 -9.93 -3.99 -2.02
N PHE A 82 -9.10 -4.87 -1.46
CA PHE A 82 -8.07 -4.46 -0.50
C PHE A 82 -7.07 -3.48 -1.11
N THR A 83 -6.66 -3.72 -2.35
CA THR A 83 -5.74 -2.82 -3.06
C THR A 83 -6.36 -1.43 -3.23
N LEU A 84 -7.63 -1.34 -3.60
CA LEU A 84 -8.34 -0.05 -3.72
C LEU A 84 -8.39 0.67 -2.37
N TYR A 85 -8.75 -0.02 -1.29
CA TYR A 85 -8.77 0.57 0.05
C TYR A 85 -7.38 1.00 0.52
N SER A 86 -6.33 0.23 0.21
CA SER A 86 -4.94 0.64 0.48
C SER A 86 -4.57 1.91 -0.27
N GLY A 87 -4.91 2.01 -1.55
CA GLY A 87 -4.65 3.21 -2.36
C GLY A 87 -5.40 4.46 -1.85
N ILE A 88 -6.67 4.30 -1.47
CA ILE A 88 -7.46 5.35 -0.81
C ILE A 88 -6.81 5.77 0.51
N SER A 89 -6.38 4.80 1.33
CA SER A 89 -5.73 5.08 2.62
C SER A 89 -4.42 5.85 2.44
N LEU A 90 -3.60 5.46 1.47
CA LEU A 90 -2.37 6.20 1.11
C LEU A 90 -2.67 7.63 0.66
N ALA A 91 -3.75 7.83 -0.11
CA ALA A 91 -4.19 9.16 -0.53
C ALA A 91 -4.64 10.05 0.63
N VAL A 92 -5.36 9.47 1.60
CA VAL A 92 -5.77 10.17 2.83
C VAL A 92 -4.55 10.52 3.68
N VAL A 93 -3.62 9.59 3.88
CA VAL A 93 -2.38 9.82 4.64
C VAL A 93 -1.54 10.91 3.98
N TYR A 94 -1.33 10.83 2.66
CA TYR A 94 -0.63 11.85 1.91
C TYR A 94 -1.28 13.22 2.08
N TYR A 95 -2.61 13.32 1.91
CA TYR A 95 -3.35 14.56 2.09
C TYR A 95 -3.10 15.17 3.48
N TYR A 96 -3.14 14.35 4.53
CA TYR A 96 -2.93 14.78 5.91
C TYR A 96 -1.52 15.35 6.12
N ILE A 97 -0.48 14.66 5.63
CA ILE A 97 0.92 15.08 5.87
C ILE A 97 1.48 16.04 4.82
N ARG A 98 0.78 16.32 3.71
CA ARG A 98 1.33 17.07 2.56
C ARG A 98 1.90 18.44 2.91
N ASN A 99 1.41 19.08 3.97
CA ASN A 99 1.88 20.39 4.40
C ASN A 99 3.25 20.33 5.10
N LEU A 100 3.64 19.15 5.58
CA LEU A 100 4.94 18.88 6.19
C LEU A 100 6.00 18.46 5.16
N LEU A 101 5.58 18.09 3.95
CA LEU A 101 6.46 17.62 2.89
C LEU A 101 7.15 18.78 2.14
N PRO A 102 8.32 18.55 1.51
CA PRO A 102 9.01 19.54 0.68
C PRO A 102 8.08 20.16 -0.38
N LYS A 103 8.28 21.45 -0.72
CA LYS A 103 7.42 22.15 -1.70
C LYS A 103 7.75 21.82 -3.16
N LEU A 104 9.01 21.50 -3.46
CA LEU A 104 9.45 21.14 -4.82
C LEU A 104 8.89 19.78 -5.23
N PHE A 105 8.29 19.70 -6.42
CA PHE A 105 7.56 18.53 -6.93
C PHE A 105 8.35 17.22 -6.78
N TRP A 106 9.54 17.13 -7.40
CA TRP A 106 10.34 15.90 -7.36
C TRP A 106 10.83 15.55 -5.96
N LYS A 107 11.26 16.55 -5.18
CA LYS A 107 11.66 16.32 -3.77
C LYS A 107 10.50 15.76 -2.96
N ARG A 108 9.28 16.23 -3.20
CA ARG A 108 8.07 15.73 -2.54
C ARG A 108 7.75 14.29 -2.95
N VAL A 109 7.83 13.97 -4.24
CA VAL A 109 7.60 12.60 -4.75
C VAL A 109 8.56 11.62 -4.08
N PHE A 110 9.87 11.90 -4.13
CA PHE A 110 10.86 10.99 -3.56
C PHE A 110 10.76 10.92 -2.04
N PHE A 111 10.57 12.05 -1.34
CA PHE A 111 10.45 12.04 0.11
C PHE A 111 9.25 11.22 0.59
N PHE A 112 8.08 11.35 -0.05
CA PHE A 112 6.91 10.56 0.33
C PHE A 112 7.09 9.07 -0.05
N ALA A 113 7.70 8.78 -1.21
CA ALA A 113 8.00 7.42 -1.60
C ALA A 113 8.95 6.75 -0.60
N ASP A 114 10.05 7.41 -0.23
CA ASP A 114 11.04 6.91 0.74
C ASP A 114 10.40 6.63 2.09
N LEU A 115 9.51 7.50 2.57
CA LEU A 115 8.78 7.30 3.82
C LEU A 115 7.89 6.05 3.75
N MET A 116 7.19 5.83 2.64
CA MET A 116 6.37 4.62 2.43
C MET A 116 7.22 3.36 2.27
N ILE A 117 8.36 3.44 1.57
CA ILE A 117 9.29 2.33 1.38
C ILE A 117 9.90 1.93 2.72
N ALA A 118 10.35 2.89 3.51
CA ALA A 118 10.88 2.64 4.85
C ALA A 118 9.82 2.00 5.76
N ALA A 119 8.59 2.53 5.75
CA ALA A 119 7.48 1.94 6.51
C ALA A 119 7.20 0.49 6.04
N SER A 120 7.10 0.25 4.73
CA SER A 120 6.90 -1.09 4.18
C SER A 120 8.05 -2.04 4.55
N PHE A 121 9.29 -1.56 4.56
CA PHE A 121 10.43 -2.38 4.91
C PHE A 121 10.40 -2.79 6.39
N ILE A 122 10.18 -1.83 7.29
CA ILE A 122 10.16 -2.04 8.74
C ILE A 122 8.96 -2.87 9.19
N PHE A 123 7.76 -2.58 8.66
CA PHE A 123 6.51 -3.18 9.14
C PHE A 123 6.07 -4.42 8.35
N PHE A 124 6.70 -4.72 7.21
CA PHE A 124 6.34 -5.90 6.40
C PHE A 124 7.56 -6.73 6.00
N THR A 125 8.51 -6.18 5.24
CA THR A 125 9.62 -6.99 4.68
C THR A 125 10.47 -7.63 5.77
N LEU A 126 10.88 -6.86 6.78
CA LEU A 126 11.73 -7.35 7.86
C LEU A 126 11.00 -8.37 8.75
N PRO A 127 9.76 -8.13 9.23
CA PRO A 127 8.98 -9.16 9.90
C PRO A 127 8.82 -10.43 9.08
N CYS A 128 8.58 -10.31 7.76
CA CYS A 128 8.45 -11.49 6.93
C CYS A 128 9.74 -12.31 6.82
N TYR A 129 10.89 -11.63 6.75
CA TYR A 129 12.20 -12.28 6.74
C TYR A 129 12.53 -12.98 8.07
N LEU A 130 12.18 -12.35 9.19
CA LEU A 130 12.53 -12.85 10.53
C LEU A 130 11.56 -13.91 11.04
N LEU A 131 10.29 -13.83 10.68
CA LEU A 131 9.21 -14.63 11.28
C LEU A 131 8.70 -15.75 10.37
N PHE A 132 8.82 -15.61 9.04
CA PHE A 132 8.34 -16.62 8.11
C PHE A 132 9.50 -17.28 7.37
N ASN A 133 9.37 -18.57 7.11
CA ASN A 133 10.33 -19.34 6.32
C ASN A 133 10.14 -19.09 4.82
N LEU A 134 10.23 -17.82 4.40
CA LEU A 134 10.12 -17.41 3.01
C LEU A 134 11.50 -17.34 2.33
N PRO A 135 11.62 -17.69 1.04
CA PRO A 135 12.89 -17.61 0.35
C PRO A 135 13.33 -16.14 0.18
N PRO A 136 14.58 -15.78 0.49
CA PRO A 136 15.05 -14.39 0.40
C PRO A 136 14.87 -13.75 -0.99
N GLN A 137 14.98 -14.55 -2.06
CA GLN A 137 14.78 -14.08 -3.43
C GLN A 137 13.33 -13.66 -3.70
N LEU A 138 12.35 -14.30 -3.06
CA LEU A 138 10.95 -13.92 -3.17
C LEU A 138 10.69 -12.61 -2.43
N LEU A 139 11.25 -12.46 -1.22
CA LEU A 139 11.16 -11.21 -0.46
C LEU A 139 11.81 -10.04 -1.21
N LEU A 140 12.96 -10.28 -1.86
CA LEU A 140 13.61 -9.29 -2.71
C LEU A 140 12.73 -8.90 -3.90
N SER A 141 12.09 -9.87 -4.56
CA SER A 141 11.13 -9.62 -5.64
C SER A 141 9.94 -8.77 -5.18
N TRP A 142 9.37 -9.09 -4.01
CA TRP A 142 8.27 -8.31 -3.42
C TRP A 142 8.70 -6.90 -3.04
N PHE A 143 9.93 -6.74 -2.56
CA PHE A 143 10.49 -5.44 -2.22
C PHE A 143 10.70 -4.57 -3.47
N ILE A 144 11.31 -5.12 -4.53
CA ILE A 144 11.54 -4.39 -5.79
C ILE A 144 10.22 -3.97 -6.44
N SER A 145 9.26 -4.89 -6.56
CA SER A 145 7.93 -4.56 -7.11
C SER A 145 7.19 -3.55 -6.23
N GLY A 146 7.26 -3.70 -4.90
CA GLY A 146 6.73 -2.73 -3.94
C GLY A 146 7.35 -1.34 -4.09
N PHE A 147 8.67 -1.25 -4.26
CA PHE A 147 9.39 0.00 -4.50
C PHE A 147 8.85 0.72 -5.74
N ILE A 148 8.73 0.01 -6.87
CA ILE A 148 8.22 0.59 -8.12
C ILE A 148 6.78 1.11 -7.93
N ILE A 149 5.91 0.29 -7.32
CA ILE A 149 4.52 0.67 -7.03
C ILE A 149 4.49 1.95 -6.18
N LEU A 150 5.25 2.02 -5.10
CA LEU A 150 5.22 3.15 -4.16
C LEU A 150 5.76 4.44 -4.79
N VAL A 151 6.79 4.37 -5.64
CA VAL A 151 7.31 5.53 -6.38
C VAL A 151 6.27 6.06 -7.37
N LEU A 152 5.67 5.19 -8.19
CA LEU A 152 4.63 5.59 -9.14
C LEU A 152 3.38 6.15 -8.44
N THR A 153 3.02 5.56 -7.31
CA THR A 153 1.90 6.02 -6.49
C THR A 153 2.19 7.40 -5.90
N SER A 154 3.40 7.62 -5.38
CA SER A 154 3.82 8.93 -4.88
C SER A 154 3.76 9.99 -5.99
N LEU A 155 4.18 9.65 -7.21
CA LEU A 155 4.06 10.53 -8.36
C LEU A 155 2.60 10.91 -8.65
N ALA A 156 1.69 9.93 -8.66
CA ALA A 156 0.26 10.17 -8.87
C ALA A 156 -0.35 11.04 -7.74
N LEU A 157 -0.02 10.74 -6.48
CA LEU A 157 -0.46 11.50 -5.31
C LEU A 157 -0.07 12.97 -5.41
N VAL A 158 1.22 13.23 -5.64
CA VAL A 158 1.74 14.60 -5.73
C VAL A 158 1.12 15.33 -6.93
N LYS A 159 0.91 14.65 -8.06
CA LYS A 159 0.33 15.28 -9.26
C LYS A 159 -1.15 15.60 -9.13
N ILE A 160 -1.92 14.79 -8.40
CA ILE A 160 -3.39 14.87 -8.36
C ILE A 160 -3.87 15.65 -7.13
N ILE A 161 -3.27 15.41 -5.96
CA ILE A 161 -3.78 15.92 -4.66
C ILE A 161 -3.21 17.30 -4.31
N ASN A 162 -1.97 17.60 -4.68
CA ASN A 162 -1.48 18.99 -4.61
C ASN A 162 -2.21 19.87 -5.63
#